data_AF-A0A8H6SIT6-F1
#
_entry.id   AF-A0A8H6SIT6-F1
#
_cell.length_a   1.000
_cell.length_b   1.000
_cell.length_c   1.000
_cell.angle_alpha   90.00
_cell.angle_beta   90.00
_cell.angle_gamma   90.00
#
_symmetry.space_group_name_H-M   'P 1'
#
loop_
_entity.id
_entity.type
_entity.pdbx_description
1 polymer ?
#
loop_
_entity_poly.entity_id
_entity_poly.type
_entity_poly.pdbx_seq_one_letter_code
_entity_poly.pdbx_strand_id
1 'polypeptide(L)'
;MGDLYVPIGSYIFTSRLSFFQAPPAATEFAVVLSIQRLSHKYNVTWLFQRAVEHMTITHPTTLDGWDALQVLPPSGNFMQGTDVECCMAVVVMARELRLDWMLPRAFYRLARHRTEALAILQSDLALADKASLFNGVRLLDTEWRRKALAFLSEPLRIAGCTADKPSRCSDVRVAWKKTVEKSDDGRALKGMPLDFFNTANWSAWMKSGLVCQQCAKEMTRGKRAGHEAFWAQLPEIFGLGTWDTLELMKNETLKKE
;
A
#
# COMPACT_ATOMS: atom_id res chain seq x y z
N MET A 1 43.83 -31.41 47.73
CA MET A 1 43.08 -31.78 46.51
C MET A 1 41.65 -31.30 46.70
N GLY A 2 41.14 -30.22 46.12
CA GLY A 2 41.68 -29.18 45.28
C GLY A 2 40.56 -28.13 45.20
N ASP A 3 40.83 -26.92 45.68
CA ASP A 3 39.89 -25.80 45.64
C ASP A 3 39.77 -25.28 44.21
N LEU A 4 38.58 -25.40 43.63
CA LEU A 4 38.25 -24.81 42.33
C LEU A 4 37.78 -23.37 42.55
N TYR A 5 38.75 -22.47 42.53
CA TYR A 5 38.57 -21.04 42.35
C TYR A 5 38.10 -20.79 40.91
N VAL A 6 36.82 -20.45 40.72
CA VAL A 6 36.32 -19.95 39.43
C VAL A 6 36.26 -18.43 39.54
N PRO A 7 36.98 -17.67 38.70
CA PRO A 7 36.96 -16.22 38.77
C PRO A 7 35.57 -15.71 38.42
N ILE A 8 35.11 -14.73 39.21
CA ILE A 8 33.96 -13.88 38.89
C ILE A 8 34.31 -13.12 37.62
N GLY A 9 34.01 -13.74 36.48
CA GLY A 9 33.98 -13.07 35.20
C GLY A 9 32.96 -11.96 35.32
N SER A 10 33.44 -10.73 35.24
CA SER A 10 32.67 -9.55 34.93
C SER A 10 31.83 -9.84 33.70
N TYR A 11 30.59 -10.28 33.92
CA TYR A 11 29.53 -10.13 32.95
C TYR A 11 29.34 -8.62 32.79
N ILE A 12 30.18 -8.04 31.93
CA ILE A 12 29.87 -6.80 31.25
C ILE A 12 28.50 -7.07 30.68
N PHE A 13 27.52 -6.40 31.29
CA PHE A 13 26.15 -6.33 30.85
C PHE A 13 26.17 -5.57 29.52
N THR A 14 26.72 -6.16 28.45
CA THR A 14 26.32 -5.80 27.09
C THR A 14 24.95 -6.43 26.86
N SER A 15 23.99 -6.06 27.70
CA SER A 15 22.62 -5.93 27.27
C SER A 15 22.71 -4.98 26.10
N ARG A 16 22.71 -5.55 24.89
CA ARG A 16 22.20 -4.85 23.72
C ARG A 16 20.77 -4.50 24.11
N LEU A 17 20.59 -3.37 24.82
CA LEU A 17 19.33 -2.66 24.85
C LEU A 17 18.92 -2.61 23.39
N SER A 18 17.91 -3.41 23.07
CA SER A 18 17.34 -3.63 21.75
C SER A 18 16.76 -2.30 21.29
N PHE A 19 17.67 -1.43 20.84
CA PHE A 19 17.38 -0.10 20.38
C PHE A 19 16.47 -0.25 19.17
N PHE A 20 15.33 0.44 19.16
CA PHE A 20 14.44 0.45 18.02
C PHE A 20 15.21 0.93 16.79
N GLN A 21 15.58 -0.03 15.94
CA GLN A 21 16.51 0.20 14.84
C GLN A 21 15.85 1.07 13.77
N ALA A 22 16.63 1.93 13.13
CA ALA A 22 16.15 2.72 12.01
C ALA A 22 15.74 1.78 10.85
N PRO A 23 14.77 2.19 10.02
CA PRO A 23 14.48 1.45 8.79
C PRO A 23 15.74 1.31 7.90
N PRO A 24 15.88 0.23 7.11
CA PRO A 24 14.87 -0.80 6.80
C PRO A 24 14.93 -2.02 7.74
N ALA A 25 15.39 -1.85 8.99
CA ALA A 25 15.38 -2.96 9.96
C ALA A 25 13.97 -3.56 10.13
N ALA A 26 13.87 -4.88 10.19
CA ALA A 26 12.58 -5.55 10.36
C ALA A 26 11.95 -5.18 11.71
N THR A 27 10.65 -4.93 11.70
CA THR A 27 9.84 -4.59 12.89
C THR A 27 8.41 -5.07 12.69
N GLU A 28 7.61 -5.04 13.76
CA GLU A 28 6.19 -5.37 13.72
C GLU A 28 5.33 -4.11 13.86
N PHE A 29 4.10 -4.15 13.31
CA PHE A 29 3.16 -3.04 13.40
C PHE A 29 2.88 -2.63 14.85
N ALA A 30 2.63 -3.61 15.72
CA ALA A 30 2.36 -3.36 17.14
C ALA A 30 3.53 -2.65 17.85
N VAL A 31 4.77 -2.98 17.48
CA VAL A 31 5.99 -2.34 18.01
C VAL A 31 6.07 -0.89 17.53
N VAL A 32 5.92 -0.65 16.23
CA VAL A 32 5.94 0.71 15.65
C VAL A 32 4.87 1.58 16.30
N LEU A 33 3.63 1.09 16.37
CA LEU A 33 2.50 1.81 16.97
C LEU A 33 2.73 2.12 18.46
N SER A 34 3.24 1.16 19.22
CA SER A 34 3.54 1.34 20.65
C SER A 34 4.63 2.38 20.87
N ILE A 35 5.73 2.29 20.11
CA ILE A 35 6.84 3.24 20.19
C ILE A 35 6.36 4.63 19.78
N GLN A 36 5.57 4.75 18.73
CA GLN A 36 5.05 6.02 18.25
C GLN A 36 4.15 6.71 19.30
N ARG A 37 3.23 5.96 19.93
CA ARG A 37 2.35 6.49 20.99
C ARG A 37 3.12 6.88 22.25
N LEU A 38 4.04 6.03 22.71
CA LEU A 38 4.85 6.31 23.90
C LEU A 38 5.81 7.47 23.66
N SER A 39 6.51 7.49 22.53
CA SER A 39 7.41 8.59 22.18
C SER A 39 6.69 9.92 22.05
N HIS A 40 5.48 9.96 21.48
CA HIS A 40 4.65 11.16 21.47
C HIS A 40 4.21 11.57 22.88
N LYS A 41 3.74 10.62 23.71
CA LYS A 41 3.28 10.88 25.08
C LYS A 41 4.39 11.43 25.99
N TYR A 42 5.61 10.92 25.84
CA TYR A 42 6.76 11.28 26.67
C TYR A 42 7.72 12.26 25.97
N ASN A 43 7.34 12.79 24.80
CA ASN A 43 8.12 13.72 24.00
C ASN A 43 9.56 13.23 23.68
N VAL A 44 9.70 11.94 23.34
CA VAL A 44 10.98 11.33 22.95
C VAL A 44 11.14 11.45 21.43
N THR A 45 11.58 12.62 20.96
CA THR A 45 11.58 13.00 19.54
C THR A 45 12.24 11.99 18.61
N TRP A 46 13.42 11.47 18.96
CA TRP A 46 14.16 10.55 18.09
C TRP A 46 13.47 9.19 17.90
N LEU A 47 12.75 8.68 18.91
CA LEU A 47 11.95 7.45 18.79
C LEU A 47 10.71 7.70 17.94
N PHE A 48 10.09 8.87 18.12
CA PHE A 48 8.94 9.27 17.32
C PHE A 48 9.32 9.36 15.84
N GLN A 49 10.42 10.08 15.52
CA GLN A 49 10.95 10.20 14.18
C GLN A 49 11.21 8.83 13.55
N ARG A 50 11.91 7.92 14.25
CA ARG A 50 12.14 6.56 13.72
C ARG A 50 10.86 5.79 13.45
N ALA A 51 9.85 5.93 14.31
CA ALA A 51 8.58 5.26 14.12
C ALA A 51 7.87 5.81 12.88
N VAL A 52 7.93 7.13 12.69
CA VAL A 52 7.44 7.81 11.49
C VAL A 52 8.23 7.33 10.25
N GLU A 53 9.55 7.21 10.31
CA GLU A 53 10.37 6.71 9.19
C GLU A 53 9.96 5.29 8.77
N HIS A 54 9.74 4.38 9.72
CA HIS A 54 9.17 3.05 9.44
C HIS A 54 7.80 3.14 8.75
N MET A 55 6.98 4.11 9.16
CA MET A 55 5.69 4.36 8.54
C MET A 55 5.81 4.97 7.13
N THR A 56 6.85 5.73 6.81
CA THR A 56 7.05 6.23 5.44
C THR A 56 7.29 5.11 4.43
N ILE A 57 7.94 4.03 4.85
CA ILE A 57 8.10 2.83 4.02
C ILE A 57 6.73 2.20 3.80
N THR A 58 5.95 1.97 4.86
CA THR A 58 4.64 1.31 4.74
C THR A 58 3.50 2.23 4.34
N HIS A 59 3.74 3.51 4.09
CA HIS A 59 2.77 4.51 3.62
C HIS A 59 3.42 5.53 2.68
N PRO A 60 4.01 5.11 1.55
CA PRO A 60 4.63 6.01 0.62
C PRO A 60 3.57 6.91 0.01
N THR A 61 4.01 8.10 -0.33
CA THR A 61 3.25 9.16 -0.97
C THR A 61 3.53 9.23 -2.47
N THR A 62 4.49 8.44 -2.95
CA THR A 62 4.85 8.30 -4.37
C THR A 62 4.47 6.92 -4.90
N LEU A 63 4.11 6.86 -6.18
CA LEU A 63 3.81 5.59 -6.86
C LEU A 63 5.03 4.67 -6.92
N ASP A 64 6.24 5.22 -7.10
CA ASP A 64 7.46 4.40 -7.10
C ASP A 64 7.73 3.80 -5.73
N GLY A 65 7.43 4.54 -4.65
CA GLY A 65 7.45 4.00 -3.30
C GLY A 65 6.43 2.87 -3.12
N TRP A 66 5.24 3.00 -3.72
CA TRP A 66 4.26 1.91 -3.73
C TRP A 66 4.77 0.67 -4.47
N ASP A 67 5.34 0.85 -5.67
CA ASP A 67 5.87 -0.24 -6.49
C ASP A 67 7.04 -0.96 -5.78
N ALA A 68 7.91 -0.21 -5.10
CA ALA A 68 9.01 -0.75 -4.30
C ALA A 68 8.54 -1.67 -3.17
N LEU A 69 7.33 -1.47 -2.64
CA LEU A 69 6.80 -2.32 -1.57
C LEU A 69 6.27 -3.66 -2.06
N GLN A 70 5.91 -3.75 -3.34
CA GLN A 70 5.46 -5.02 -3.90
C GLN A 70 6.60 -6.03 -4.03
N VAL A 71 7.85 -5.55 -3.98
CA VAL A 71 9.06 -6.38 -4.09
C VAL A 71 9.77 -6.59 -2.75
N LEU A 72 9.34 -5.92 -1.68
CA LEU A 72 9.91 -6.14 -0.36
C LEU A 72 9.57 -7.55 0.15
N PRO A 73 10.49 -8.20 0.89
CA PRO A 73 10.15 -9.41 1.61
C PRO A 73 9.09 -9.10 2.67
N PRO A 74 8.31 -10.10 3.13
CA PRO A 74 7.31 -9.91 4.18
C PRO A 74 7.86 -9.24 5.45
N SER A 75 9.13 -9.47 5.77
CA SER A 75 9.83 -8.84 6.90
C SER A 75 10.09 -7.33 6.73
N GLY A 76 10.12 -6.82 5.50
CA GLY A 76 10.31 -5.41 5.19
C GLY A 76 9.01 -4.61 5.06
N ASN A 77 7.87 -5.29 5.00
CA ASN A 77 6.55 -4.66 4.95
C ASN A 77 5.67 -5.26 6.05
N PHE A 78 5.83 -4.75 7.28
CA PHE A 78 5.03 -5.17 8.44
C PHE A 78 3.52 -4.93 8.32
N MET A 79 3.12 -4.29 7.23
CA MET A 79 1.74 -4.02 6.86
C MET A 79 1.21 -4.95 5.76
N GLN A 80 2.01 -5.92 5.29
CA GLN A 80 1.57 -6.89 4.29
C GLN A 80 0.59 -7.89 4.91
N GLY A 81 -0.60 -8.04 4.31
CA GLY A 81 -1.59 -9.03 4.75
C GLY A 81 -2.26 -8.74 6.08
N THR A 82 -2.19 -7.49 6.57
CA THR A 82 -2.85 -7.07 7.81
C THR A 82 -4.36 -7.19 7.71
N ASP A 83 -4.99 -7.54 8.82
CA ASP A 83 -6.44 -7.54 9.00
C ASP A 83 -7.06 -6.14 8.98
N VAL A 84 -8.39 -6.11 9.02
CA VAL A 84 -9.19 -4.88 9.07
C VAL A 84 -8.88 -4.06 10.31
N GLU A 85 -8.63 -4.69 11.46
CA GLU A 85 -8.37 -4.04 12.75
C GLU A 85 -7.09 -3.21 12.71
N CYS A 86 -6.01 -3.78 12.18
CA CYS A 86 -4.75 -3.08 11.94
C CYS A 86 -4.93 -1.91 10.98
N CYS A 87 -5.72 -2.08 9.91
CA CYS A 87 -6.01 -0.99 8.97
C CYS A 87 -6.76 0.16 9.65
N MET A 88 -7.75 -0.14 10.49
CA MET A 88 -8.47 0.87 11.28
C MET A 88 -7.56 1.54 12.30
N ALA A 89 -6.69 0.79 12.98
CA ALA A 89 -5.73 1.32 13.95
C ALA A 89 -4.76 2.33 13.32
N VAL A 90 -4.34 2.11 12.06
CA VAL A 90 -3.54 3.11 11.32
C VAL A 90 -4.31 4.40 11.10
N VAL A 91 -5.57 4.32 10.69
CA VAL A 91 -6.39 5.52 10.45
C VAL A 91 -6.57 6.31 11.76
N VAL A 92 -6.93 5.63 12.84
CA VAL A 92 -7.05 6.25 14.18
C VAL A 92 -5.74 6.92 14.59
N MET A 93 -4.62 6.20 14.49
CA MET A 93 -3.31 6.73 14.86
C MET A 93 -2.92 7.94 14.00
N ALA A 94 -3.13 7.87 12.68
CA ALA A 94 -2.80 8.96 11.79
C ALA A 94 -3.57 10.24 12.15
N ARG A 95 -4.84 10.11 12.57
CA ARG A 95 -5.63 11.24 13.10
C ARG A 95 -5.12 11.73 14.46
N GLU A 96 -4.86 10.82 15.40
CA GLU A 96 -4.34 11.14 16.74
C GLU A 96 -3.04 11.95 16.67
N LEU A 97 -2.16 11.59 15.75
CA LEU A 97 -0.82 12.16 15.62
C LEU A 97 -0.69 13.20 14.51
N ARG A 98 -1.79 13.57 13.85
CA ARG A 98 -1.83 14.52 12.71
C ARG A 98 -0.88 14.14 11.58
N LEU A 99 -0.81 12.83 11.27
CA LEU A 99 -0.07 12.27 10.15
C LEU A 99 -0.99 12.04 8.95
N ASP A 100 -1.71 13.08 8.56
CA ASP A 100 -2.75 12.99 7.53
C ASP A 100 -2.21 12.51 6.17
N TRP A 101 -0.92 12.71 5.90
CA TRP A 101 -0.24 12.22 4.69
C TRP A 101 -0.27 10.70 4.53
N MET A 102 -0.48 9.95 5.62
CA MET A 102 -0.62 8.49 5.59
C MET A 102 -2.02 8.03 5.16
N LEU A 103 -3.03 8.89 5.34
CA LEU A 103 -4.43 8.51 5.24
C LEU A 103 -4.87 8.04 3.86
N PRO A 104 -4.43 8.62 2.71
CA PRO A 104 -4.89 8.14 1.40
C PRO A 104 -4.58 6.65 1.21
N ARG A 105 -3.39 6.22 1.62
CA ARG A 105 -3.02 4.81 1.57
C ARG A 105 -3.71 3.97 2.63
N ALA A 106 -3.84 4.49 3.85
CA ALA A 106 -4.54 3.78 4.93
C ALA A 106 -6.00 3.49 4.55
N PHE A 107 -6.72 4.48 4.02
CA PHE A 107 -8.07 4.30 3.50
C PHE A 107 -8.12 3.38 2.29
N TYR A 108 -7.18 3.51 1.34
CA TYR A 108 -7.11 2.60 0.21
C TYR A 108 -6.97 1.13 0.64
N ARG A 109 -6.17 0.86 1.68
CA ARG A 109 -6.05 -0.48 2.25
C ARG A 109 -7.30 -0.91 2.99
N LEU A 110 -7.88 -0.05 3.82
CA LEU A 110 -9.12 -0.33 4.53
C LEU A 110 -10.29 -0.60 3.55
N ALA A 111 -10.31 0.07 2.39
CA ALA A 111 -11.28 -0.13 1.32
C ALA A 111 -11.21 -1.53 0.68
N ARG A 112 -10.11 -2.27 0.85
CA ARG A 112 -10.05 -3.70 0.53
C ARG A 112 -11.01 -4.47 1.43
N HIS A 113 -11.05 -4.18 2.72
CA HIS A 113 -11.89 -4.85 3.70
C HIS A 113 -13.37 -4.43 3.66
N ARG A 114 -13.87 -3.92 2.53
CA ARG A 114 -15.27 -3.49 2.38
C ARG A 114 -16.29 -4.62 2.54
N THR A 115 -15.89 -5.88 2.42
CA THR A 115 -16.73 -7.05 2.77
C THR A 115 -16.97 -7.14 4.29
N GLU A 116 -16.10 -6.53 5.09
CA GLU A 116 -16.17 -6.44 6.55
C GLU A 116 -16.82 -5.11 6.99
N ALA A 117 -17.70 -4.54 6.14
CA ALA A 117 -18.32 -3.24 6.37
C ALA A 117 -19.00 -3.12 7.74
N LEU A 118 -19.60 -4.20 8.27
CA LEU A 118 -20.23 -4.18 9.58
C LEU A 118 -19.20 -3.93 10.71
N ALA A 119 -18.04 -4.60 10.66
CA ALA A 119 -16.97 -4.39 11.63
C ALA A 119 -16.46 -2.94 11.56
N ILE A 120 -16.29 -2.41 10.36
CA ILE A 120 -15.90 -1.01 10.14
C ILE A 120 -16.95 -0.04 10.70
N LEU A 121 -18.24 -0.29 10.47
CA LEU A 121 -19.33 0.56 10.98
C LEU A 121 -19.42 0.54 12.51
N GLN A 122 -19.17 -0.61 13.13
CA GLN A 122 -19.20 -0.80 14.58
C GLN A 122 -17.92 -0.33 15.30
N SER A 123 -16.84 -0.10 14.56
CA SER A 123 -15.57 0.38 15.13
C SER A 123 -15.64 1.80 15.69
N ASP A 124 -14.60 2.18 16.43
CA ASP A 124 -14.42 3.52 17.00
C ASP A 124 -13.92 4.57 15.98
N LEU A 125 -13.87 4.24 14.69
CA LEU A 125 -13.50 5.23 13.66
C LEU A 125 -14.46 6.43 13.68
N ALA A 126 -13.90 7.62 13.51
CA ALA A 126 -14.68 8.85 13.42
C ALA A 126 -15.71 8.77 12.28
N LEU A 127 -16.90 9.35 12.49
CA LEU A 127 -17.96 9.32 11.48
C LEU A 127 -17.51 9.94 10.15
N ALA A 128 -16.70 10.99 10.19
CA ALA A 128 -16.13 11.62 9.01
C ALA A 128 -15.20 10.68 8.23
N ASP A 129 -14.40 9.87 8.92
CA ASP A 129 -13.50 8.90 8.29
C ASP A 129 -14.29 7.72 7.69
N LYS A 130 -15.34 7.25 8.38
CA LYS A 130 -16.27 6.25 7.82
C LYS A 130 -16.92 6.78 6.54
N ALA A 131 -17.44 8.01 6.57
CA ALA A 131 -18.05 8.64 5.39
C ALA A 131 -17.06 8.78 4.23
N SER A 132 -15.83 9.23 4.52
CA SER A 132 -14.75 9.36 3.54
C SER A 132 -14.40 8.00 2.92
N LEU A 133 -14.28 6.95 3.73
CA LEU A 133 -14.03 5.59 3.28
C LEU A 133 -15.13 5.10 2.35
N PHE A 134 -16.41 5.18 2.75
CA PHE A 134 -17.52 4.65 1.94
C PHE A 134 -17.72 5.43 0.64
N ASN A 135 -17.54 6.75 0.66
CA ASN A 135 -17.53 7.56 -0.55
C ASN A 135 -16.38 7.16 -1.48
N GLY A 136 -15.18 6.96 -0.92
CA GLY A 136 -14.02 6.50 -1.67
C GLY A 136 -14.25 5.12 -2.27
N VAL A 137 -14.75 4.15 -1.50
CA VAL A 137 -15.11 2.80 -1.99
C VAL A 137 -16.09 2.89 -3.15
N ARG A 138 -17.14 3.73 -3.05
CA ARG A 138 -18.08 3.96 -4.15
C ARG A 138 -17.35 4.45 -5.41
N LEU A 139 -16.51 5.49 -5.30
CA LEU A 139 -15.76 6.03 -6.44
C LEU A 139 -14.78 5.00 -7.02
N LEU A 140 -14.14 4.19 -6.17
CA LEU A 140 -13.26 3.10 -6.58
C LEU A 140 -14.02 2.10 -7.44
N ASP A 141 -15.18 1.65 -6.98
CA ASP A 141 -16.01 0.66 -7.67
C ASP A 141 -16.66 1.22 -8.95
N THR A 142 -17.14 2.46 -8.94
CA THR A 142 -17.94 3.01 -10.06
C THR A 142 -17.11 3.69 -11.15
N GLU A 143 -15.94 4.25 -10.82
CA GLU A 143 -15.15 5.06 -11.74
C GLU A 143 -13.75 4.52 -11.92
N TRP A 144 -13.00 4.43 -10.83
CA TRP A 144 -11.56 4.23 -10.91
C TRP A 144 -11.18 2.81 -11.32
N ARG A 145 -11.98 1.80 -10.96
CA ARG A 145 -11.79 0.43 -11.46
C ARG A 145 -11.86 0.38 -13.00
N ARG A 146 -12.86 1.06 -13.59
CA ARG A 146 -13.01 1.10 -15.05
C ARG A 146 -11.87 1.85 -15.72
N LYS A 147 -11.49 3.02 -15.17
CA LYS A 147 -10.38 3.85 -15.67
C LYS A 147 -9.05 3.10 -15.59
N ALA A 148 -8.75 2.46 -14.46
CA ALA A 148 -7.52 1.70 -14.26
C ALA A 148 -7.42 0.49 -15.20
N LEU A 149 -8.53 -0.11 -15.62
CA LEU A 149 -8.57 -1.23 -16.56
C LEU A 149 -8.78 -0.81 -18.02
N ALA A 150 -8.84 0.50 -18.31
CA ALA A 150 -9.12 1.00 -19.66
C ALA A 150 -8.05 0.53 -20.68
N PHE A 151 -6.79 0.42 -20.27
CA PHE A 151 -5.68 -0.05 -21.13
C PHE A 151 -5.88 -1.47 -21.71
N LEU A 152 -6.75 -2.28 -21.10
CA LEU A 152 -7.11 -3.60 -21.62
C LEU A 152 -8.07 -3.52 -22.81
N SER A 153 -8.87 -2.47 -22.94
CA SER A 153 -9.84 -2.32 -24.03
C SER A 153 -9.54 -1.18 -24.99
N GLU A 154 -8.73 -0.21 -24.57
CA GLU A 154 -8.50 1.05 -25.30
C GLU A 154 -7.00 1.26 -25.55
N PRO A 155 -6.59 1.56 -26.80
CA PRO A 155 -7.40 1.48 -28.03
C PRO A 155 -7.75 0.01 -28.38
N LEU A 156 -8.86 -0.19 -29.09
CA LEU A 156 -9.29 -1.53 -29.53
C LEU A 156 -8.23 -2.17 -30.43
N ARG A 157 -7.58 -1.38 -31.29
CA ARG A 157 -6.45 -1.81 -32.11
C ARG A 157 -5.22 -0.96 -31.79
N ILE A 158 -4.13 -1.64 -31.44
CA ILE A 158 -2.84 -1.01 -31.20
C ILE A 158 -2.10 -0.89 -32.54
N ALA A 159 -1.58 0.31 -32.84
CA ALA A 159 -0.78 0.53 -34.03
C ALA A 159 0.48 -0.35 -34.01
N GLY A 160 0.79 -1.00 -35.13
CA GLY A 160 1.91 -1.94 -35.23
C GLY A 160 1.65 -3.32 -34.61
N CYS A 161 0.39 -3.69 -34.30
CA CYS A 161 0.05 -5.05 -33.89
C CYS A 161 0.44 -6.07 -34.98
N THR A 162 1.25 -7.06 -34.63
CA THR A 162 1.80 -8.09 -35.55
C THR A 162 1.10 -9.44 -35.40
N ALA A 163 -0.08 -9.51 -34.79
CA ALA A 163 -0.79 -10.76 -34.60
C ALA A 163 -1.35 -11.28 -35.94
N ASP A 164 -1.27 -12.60 -36.16
CA ASP A 164 -1.73 -13.27 -37.39
C ASP A 164 -3.19 -12.96 -37.72
N LYS A 165 -4.02 -12.85 -36.67
CA LYS A 165 -5.40 -12.37 -36.77
C LYS A 165 -5.47 -10.93 -36.23
N PRO A 166 -6.02 -9.97 -37.00
CA PRO A 166 -6.09 -8.55 -36.59
C PRO A 166 -6.74 -8.31 -35.22
N SER A 167 -7.67 -9.18 -34.80
CA SER A 167 -8.38 -9.07 -33.51
C SER A 167 -7.80 -9.91 -32.37
N ARG A 168 -6.85 -10.84 -32.62
CA ARG A 168 -6.41 -11.78 -31.57
C ARG A 168 -5.95 -11.06 -30.29
N CYS A 169 -5.12 -10.03 -30.44
CA CYS A 169 -4.66 -9.25 -29.29
C CYS A 169 -5.81 -8.46 -28.63
N SER A 170 -6.75 -7.89 -29.39
CA SER A 170 -7.89 -7.18 -28.78
C SER A 170 -8.81 -8.12 -28.02
N ASP A 171 -9.08 -9.29 -28.60
CA ASP A 171 -10.00 -10.29 -28.05
C ASP A 171 -9.45 -10.85 -26.73
N VAL A 172 -8.15 -11.17 -26.70
CA VAL A 172 -7.45 -11.61 -25.48
C VAL A 172 -7.54 -10.54 -24.39
N ARG A 173 -7.23 -9.28 -24.71
CA ARG A 173 -7.24 -8.20 -23.71
C ARG A 173 -8.65 -7.93 -23.16
N VAL A 174 -9.65 -7.90 -24.04
CA VAL A 174 -11.07 -7.70 -23.65
C VAL A 174 -11.59 -8.90 -22.85
N ALA A 175 -11.25 -10.12 -23.25
CA ALA A 175 -11.59 -11.32 -22.48
C ALA A 175 -10.98 -11.24 -21.08
N TRP A 176 -9.72 -10.83 -20.97
CA TRP A 176 -9.07 -10.66 -19.67
C TRP A 176 -9.71 -9.57 -18.83
N LYS A 177 -10.04 -8.41 -19.41
CA LYS A 177 -10.80 -7.35 -18.73
C LYS A 177 -12.09 -7.89 -18.14
N LYS A 178 -12.85 -8.67 -18.91
CA LYS A 178 -14.07 -9.32 -18.42
C LYS A 178 -13.79 -10.27 -17.25
N THR A 179 -12.72 -11.07 -17.30
CA THR A 179 -12.32 -11.95 -16.18
C THR A 179 -12.02 -11.15 -14.92
N VAL A 180 -11.26 -10.05 -15.06
CA VAL A 180 -10.87 -9.15 -13.96
C VAL A 180 -12.06 -8.38 -13.39
N GLU A 181 -13.03 -8.01 -14.22
CA GLU A 181 -14.26 -7.34 -13.79
C GLU A 181 -15.23 -8.31 -13.09
N LYS A 182 -15.31 -9.55 -13.59
CA LYS A 182 -16.18 -10.63 -13.10
C LYS A 182 -15.63 -11.43 -11.92
N SER A 183 -14.37 -11.25 -11.53
CA SER A 183 -13.84 -11.85 -10.29
C SER A 183 -14.62 -11.26 -9.11
N ASP A 184 -15.70 -11.96 -8.79
CA ASP A 184 -16.65 -11.77 -7.69
C ASP A 184 -16.80 -13.13 -7.00
N ASP A 185 -15.74 -13.95 -7.02
CA ASP A 185 -15.62 -15.05 -6.09
C ASP A 185 -15.52 -14.38 -4.72
N GLY A 186 -16.55 -14.53 -3.88
CA GLY A 186 -16.71 -13.85 -2.59
C GLY A 186 -15.60 -14.06 -1.54
N ARG A 187 -14.39 -14.45 -1.95
CA ARG A 187 -13.14 -14.52 -1.21
C ARG A 187 -12.02 -13.66 -1.83
N ALA A 188 -12.12 -13.25 -3.09
CA ALA A 188 -11.19 -12.32 -3.73
C ALA A 188 -11.92 -10.99 -4.02
N LEU A 189 -11.60 -10.01 -3.20
CA LEU A 189 -11.74 -8.58 -3.44
C LEU A 189 -11.92 -8.26 -4.93
N LYS A 190 -13.02 -7.62 -5.37
CA LYS A 190 -13.01 -6.93 -6.68
C LYS A 190 -11.72 -6.11 -6.69
N GLY A 191 -10.75 -6.50 -7.50
CA GLY A 191 -9.39 -6.05 -7.26
C GLY A 191 -9.32 -4.53 -7.28
N MET A 192 -8.50 -4.02 -6.39
CA MET A 192 -8.34 -2.59 -6.29
C MET A 192 -7.48 -2.09 -7.46
N PRO A 193 -7.66 -0.85 -7.93
CA PRO A 193 -6.96 -0.30 -9.09
C PRO A 193 -5.44 -0.55 -9.15
N LEU A 194 -4.73 -0.46 -8.03
CA LEU A 194 -3.27 -0.68 -7.94
C LEU A 194 -2.86 -2.12 -7.59
N ASP A 195 -3.81 -2.95 -7.18
CA ASP A 195 -3.54 -4.32 -6.72
C ASP A 195 -3.66 -5.32 -7.86
N PHE A 196 -4.46 -4.96 -8.86
CA PHE A 196 -4.49 -5.72 -10.10
C PHE A 196 -3.14 -5.67 -10.79
N PHE A 197 -2.69 -6.85 -11.23
CA PHE A 197 -1.42 -7.02 -11.92
C PHE A 197 -0.23 -6.49 -11.12
N ASN A 198 -0.04 -7.00 -9.90
CA ASN A 198 1.25 -6.87 -9.22
C ASN A 198 2.41 -7.28 -10.18
N THR A 199 3.62 -6.81 -9.90
CA THR A 199 4.77 -7.00 -10.80
C THR A 199 4.96 -8.45 -11.24
N ALA A 200 4.74 -9.40 -10.33
CA ALA A 200 4.84 -10.84 -10.60
C ALA A 200 3.79 -11.31 -11.62
N ASN A 201 2.49 -11.10 -11.35
CA ASN A 201 1.39 -11.55 -12.21
C ASN A 201 1.42 -10.87 -13.58
N TRP A 202 1.76 -9.57 -13.61
CA TRP A 202 1.91 -8.83 -14.86
C TRP A 202 3.03 -9.43 -15.71
N SER A 203 4.20 -9.66 -15.12
CA SER A 203 5.35 -10.20 -15.86
C SER A 203 5.08 -11.62 -16.40
N ALA A 204 4.39 -12.46 -15.62
CA ALA A 204 3.98 -13.80 -16.05
C ALA A 204 2.99 -13.73 -17.22
N TRP A 205 1.99 -12.86 -17.12
CA TRP A 205 1.02 -12.65 -18.19
C TRP A 205 1.69 -12.16 -19.48
N MET A 206 2.62 -11.21 -19.38
CA MET A 206 3.37 -10.68 -20.51
C MET A 206 4.27 -11.73 -21.18
N LYS A 207 4.80 -12.68 -20.41
CA LYS A 207 5.60 -13.80 -20.90
C LYS A 207 4.79 -14.92 -21.55
N SER A 208 3.46 -14.95 -21.37
CA SER A 208 2.59 -16.01 -21.91
C SER A 208 2.50 -16.02 -23.44
N GLY A 209 2.89 -14.94 -24.12
CA GLY A 209 2.79 -14.82 -25.57
C GLY A 209 1.35 -14.71 -26.10
N LEU A 210 0.36 -14.47 -25.21
CA LEU A 210 -1.04 -14.31 -25.61
C LEU A 210 -1.29 -13.05 -26.44
N VAL A 211 -0.46 -12.02 -26.26
CA VAL A 211 -0.44 -10.80 -27.07
C VAL A 211 0.92 -10.63 -27.75
N CYS A 212 0.94 -9.98 -28.92
CA CYS A 212 2.20 -9.67 -29.60
C CYS A 212 3.03 -8.66 -28.80
N GLN A 213 4.34 -8.61 -29.07
CA GLN A 213 5.28 -7.74 -28.35
C GLN A 213 4.89 -6.26 -28.39
N GLN A 214 4.37 -5.77 -29.52
CA GLN A 214 3.95 -4.38 -29.65
C GLN A 214 2.75 -4.07 -28.75
N CYS A 215 1.73 -4.94 -28.74
CA CYS A 215 0.58 -4.81 -27.85
C CYS A 215 1.00 -4.86 -26.38
N ALA A 216 1.91 -5.77 -26.02
CA ALA A 216 2.47 -5.88 -24.69
C ALA A 216 3.12 -4.57 -24.21
N LYS A 217 4.01 -3.98 -25.02
CA LYS A 217 4.68 -2.69 -24.70
C LYS A 217 3.66 -1.59 -24.45
N GLU A 218 2.69 -1.46 -25.34
CA GLU A 218 1.64 -0.45 -25.27
C GLU A 218 0.72 -0.63 -24.06
N MET A 219 0.36 -1.86 -23.73
CA MET A 219 -0.40 -2.14 -22.51
C MET A 219 0.40 -1.83 -21.25
N THR A 220 1.72 -2.08 -21.24
CA THR A 220 2.56 -1.75 -20.09
C THR A 220 2.61 -0.24 -19.86
N ARG A 221 2.73 0.54 -20.94
CA ARG A 221 2.63 1.99 -20.90
C ARG A 221 1.26 2.46 -20.41
N GLY A 222 0.18 1.90 -20.97
CA GLY A 222 -1.20 2.23 -20.59
C GLY A 222 -1.52 1.88 -19.13
N LYS A 223 -1.02 0.74 -18.63
CA LYS A 223 -1.13 0.35 -17.23
C LYS A 223 -0.42 1.36 -16.31
N ARG A 224 0.84 1.71 -16.61
CA ARG A 224 1.61 2.66 -15.81
C ARG A 224 0.93 4.03 -15.79
N ALA A 225 0.50 4.54 -16.95
CA ALA A 225 -0.25 5.79 -17.04
C ALA A 225 -1.57 5.75 -16.23
N GLY A 226 -2.29 4.62 -16.27
CA GLY A 226 -3.48 4.41 -15.46
C GLY A 226 -3.19 4.40 -13.95
N HIS A 227 -2.10 3.76 -13.53
CA HIS A 227 -1.64 3.77 -12.13
C HIS A 227 -1.22 5.17 -11.68
N GLU A 228 -0.50 5.92 -12.51
CA GLU A 228 -0.08 7.30 -12.24
C GLU A 228 -1.29 8.22 -12.08
N ALA A 229 -2.24 8.16 -13.02
CA ALA A 229 -3.48 8.93 -12.95
C ALA A 229 -4.33 8.57 -11.72
N PHE A 230 -4.43 7.27 -11.40
CA PHE A 230 -5.14 6.81 -10.21
C PHE A 230 -4.43 7.28 -8.93
N TRP A 231 -3.11 7.11 -8.86
CA TRP A 231 -2.31 7.50 -7.70
C TRP A 231 -2.49 8.98 -7.44
N ALA A 232 -2.35 9.84 -8.46
CA ALA A 232 -2.51 11.28 -8.35
C ALA A 232 -3.85 11.68 -7.69
N GLN A 233 -4.94 10.96 -8.02
CA GLN A 233 -6.28 11.23 -7.50
C GLN A 233 -6.61 10.52 -6.19
N LEU A 234 -5.72 9.67 -5.67
CA LEU A 234 -6.00 8.86 -4.48
C LEU A 234 -6.40 9.68 -3.25
N PRO A 235 -5.73 10.80 -2.91
CA PRO A 235 -6.15 11.62 -1.78
C PRO A 235 -7.53 12.26 -1.99
N GLU A 236 -7.82 12.74 -3.19
CA GLU A 236 -9.11 13.34 -3.54
C GLU A 236 -10.27 12.35 -3.45
N ILE A 237 -10.05 11.09 -3.84
CA ILE A 237 -11.04 10.00 -3.72
C ILE A 237 -11.56 9.87 -2.28
N PHE A 238 -10.69 10.11 -1.30
CA PHE A 238 -11.03 10.03 0.13
C PHE A 238 -11.23 11.41 0.77
N GLY A 239 -11.29 12.50 0.00
CA GLY A 239 -11.54 13.84 0.52
C GLY A 239 -10.39 14.43 1.34
N LEU A 240 -9.14 14.07 1.03
CA LEU A 240 -7.94 14.44 1.78
C LEU A 240 -7.08 15.54 1.12
N GLY A 241 -7.57 16.16 0.03
CA GLY A 241 -6.83 17.17 -0.72
C GLY A 241 -5.93 16.56 -1.79
N THR A 242 -4.70 17.06 -1.92
CA THR A 242 -3.74 16.68 -2.97
C THR A 242 -2.45 16.12 -2.39
N TRP A 243 -1.69 15.34 -3.18
CA TRP A 243 -0.39 14.83 -2.74
C TRP A 243 0.61 15.93 -2.40
N ASP A 244 0.60 17.06 -3.10
CA ASP A 244 1.54 18.16 -2.82
C ASP A 244 1.38 18.66 -1.38
N THR A 245 0.14 18.87 -0.93
CA THR A 245 -0.15 19.28 0.45
C THR A 245 0.29 18.22 1.46
N LEU A 246 0.03 16.94 1.17
CA LEU A 246 0.37 15.83 2.05
C LEU A 246 1.89 15.61 2.12
N GLU A 247 2.62 15.81 1.02
CA GLU A 247 4.08 15.67 1.00
C GLU A 247 4.76 16.79 1.79
N LEU A 248 4.21 18.01 1.76
CA LEU A 248 4.65 19.10 2.63
C LEU A 248 4.50 18.71 4.11
N MET A 249 3.32 18.20 4.51
CA MET A 249 3.08 17.72 5.89
C MET A 249 4.04 16.61 6.31
N LYS A 250 4.31 15.66 5.40
CA LYS A 250 5.27 14.57 5.64
C LYS A 250 6.68 15.12 5.86
N ASN A 251 7.12 16.02 4.99
CA ASN A 251 8.45 16.63 5.10
C ASN A 251 8.59 17.48 6.37
N GLU A 252 7.55 18.22 6.78
CA GLU A 252 7.54 18.95 8.04
C GLU A 252 7.62 18.01 9.25
N THR A 253 6.94 16.88 9.20
CA THR A 253 6.99 15.86 10.26
C THR A 253 8.40 15.29 10.42
N LEU A 254 9.08 15.01 9.30
CA LEU A 254 10.44 14.45 9.29
C LEU A 254 11.54 15.47 9.62
N LYS A 255 11.28 16.77 9.43
CA LYS A 255 12.25 17.86 9.69
C LYS A 255 12.29 18.37 11.13
N LYS A 256 11.37 17.97 12.01
CA LYS A 256 11.34 18.44 13.40
C LYS A 256 12.52 17.87 14.20
N GLU A 257 13.68 18.50 14.07
CA GLU A 257 14.87 18.37 14.93
C GLU A 257 14.74 19.23 16.20
#